data_AF-A0AAW2TCD3-F1
#
_entry.id   AF-A0AAW2TCD3-F1
#
_cell.length_a   1.000
_cell.length_b   1.000
_cell.length_c   1.000
_cell.angle_alpha   90.00
_cell.angle_beta   90.00
_cell.angle_gamma   90.00
#
_symmetry.space_group_name_H-M   'P 1'
#
loop_
_entity.id
_entity.type
_entity.pdbx_description
1 polymer ?
#
loop_
_entity_poly.entity_id
_entity_poly.type
_entity_poly.pdbx_seq_one_letter_code
_entity_poly.pdbx_strand_id
1 'polypeptide(L)' 'MEIVGSLPNLEVLELKSFAFFGPELETTEGQFPRLKFLLVDSSHLEHLITEGSHFPRLESLCLFRCGTLSEIPADIG' A
#
# COMPACT_ATOMS: atom_id res chain seq x y z
N MET A 1 -6.07 5.84 -4.51
CA MET A 1 -6.99 5.22 -3.52
C MET A 1 -7.60 6.25 -2.58
N GLU A 2 -8.27 7.28 -3.11
CA GLU A 2 -8.57 8.48 -2.30
C GLU A 2 -9.58 8.25 -1.16
N ILE A 3 -10.64 7.47 -1.42
CA ILE A 3 -11.69 7.23 -0.43
C ILE A 3 -11.15 6.44 0.77
N VAL A 4 -10.43 5.35 0.51
CA VAL A 4 -9.87 4.48 1.57
C VAL A 4 -8.70 5.18 2.27
N GLY A 5 -7.88 5.93 1.53
CA GLY A 5 -6.77 6.71 2.07
C GLY A 5 -7.20 7.83 3.02
N SER A 6 -8.39 8.40 2.83
CA SER A 6 -8.92 9.45 3.70
C SER A 6 -9.46 8.95 5.04
N LEU A 7 -9.52 7.63 5.26
CA LEU A 7 -10.07 7.05 6.49
C LEU A 7 -9.16 7.36 7.69
N PRO A 8 -9.61 8.18 8.67
CA PRO A 8 -8.71 8.71 9.69
C PRO A 8 -8.30 7.69 10.76
N ASN A 9 -9.02 6.57 10.86
CA ASN A 9 -8.79 5.51 11.85
C ASN A 9 -8.45 4.17 11.20
N LEU A 10 -8.10 4.16 9.91
CA LEU A 10 -7.70 2.93 9.25
C LEU A 10 -6.31 2.53 9.71
N GLU A 11 -6.23 1.45 10.51
CA GLU A 11 -4.97 0.91 11.00
C GLU A 11 -4.48 -0.29 10.20
N VAL A 12 -5.41 -1.03 9.58
CA VAL A 12 -5.14 -2.27 8.85
C VAL A 12 -5.79 -2.17 7.47
N LEU A 13 -4.99 -2.32 6.42
CA LEU A 13 -5.45 -2.37 5.04
C LEU A 13 -4.98 -3.68 4.41
N GLU A 14 -5.95 -4.47 3.96
CA GLU A 14 -5.68 -5.73 3.27
C GLU A 14 -6.21 -5.65 1.84
N LEU A 15 -5.29 -5.63 0.89
CA LEU A 15 -5.56 -5.65 -0.54
C LEU A 15 -5.39 -7.07 -1.04
N LYS A 16 -6.49 -7.80 -1.21
CA LYS A 16 -6.49 -9.19 -1.68
C LYS A 16 -7.15 -9.28 -3.05
N SER A 17 -6.61 -10.14 -3.93
CA SER A 17 -7.25 -10.65 -5.16
C SER A 17 -8.09 -9.62 -5.94
N PHE A 18 -7.50 -9.01 -6.97
CA PHE A 18 -8.16 -7.97 -7.80
C PHE A 18 -8.60 -6.70 -7.03
N ALA A 19 -8.00 -6.44 -5.86
CA ALA A 19 -8.28 -5.24 -5.06
C ALA A 19 -7.98 -3.92 -5.79
N PHE A 20 -7.14 -3.95 -6.82
CA PHE A 20 -6.88 -2.84 -7.72
C PHE A 20 -6.62 -3.36 -9.13
N PHE A 21 -6.84 -2.49 -10.11
CA PHE A 21 -6.65 -2.78 -11.51
C PHE A 21 -5.44 -2.00 -12.03
N GLY A 22 -4.52 -2.70 -12.68
CA GLY A 22 -3.29 -2.12 -13.22
C GLY A 22 -2.02 -2.58 -12.48
N PRO A 23 -0.86 -2.36 -13.10
CA PRO A 23 0.44 -2.79 -12.59
C PRO A 23 0.99 -1.90 -11.47
N GLU A 24 0.42 -0.70 -11.27
CA GLU A 24 0.95 0.31 -10.38
C GLU A 24 0.00 0.58 -9.22
N LEU A 25 0.56 0.68 -8.00
CA LEU A 25 -0.14 1.13 -6.82
C LEU A 25 0.44 2.45 -6.35
N GLU A 26 -0.27 3.54 -6.64
CA GLU A 26 0.11 4.90 -6.23
C GLU A 26 -0.62 5.33 -4.96
N THR A 27 0.15 5.84 -3.99
CA THR A 27 -0.36 6.47 -2.78
C THR A 27 -0.13 7.98 -2.85
N THR A 28 -1.01 8.74 -2.23
CA THR A 28 -0.95 10.21 -2.26
C THR A 28 -0.63 10.75 -0.87
N GLU A 29 0.02 11.92 -0.83
CA GLU A 29 0.33 12.62 0.41
C GLU A 29 -0.92 12.80 1.30
N GLY A 30 -0.76 12.52 2.59
CA GLY A 30 -1.83 12.64 3.58
C GLY A 30 -2.85 11.49 3.60
N GLN A 31 -2.69 10.47 2.76
CA GLN A 31 -3.47 9.24 2.89
C GLN A 31 -2.95 8.39 4.06
N PHE A 32 -3.82 7.54 4.62
CA PHE A 32 -3.44 6.51 5.59
C PHE A 32 -2.72 7.02 6.86
N PRO A 33 -3.20 8.09 7.52
CA PRO A 33 -2.48 8.76 8.61
C PRO A 33 -2.22 7.89 9.85
N ARG A 34 -2.92 6.76 9.98
CA ARG A 34 -2.83 5.82 11.11
C ARG A 34 -2.56 4.38 10.68
N LEU A 35 -2.25 4.14 9.41
CA LEU A 35 -2.08 2.79 8.91
C LEU A 35 -0.80 2.17 9.49
N LYS A 36 -0.96 1.05 10.19
CA LYS A 36 0.13 0.28 10.81
C LYS A 36 0.45 -0.97 10.03
N PHE A 37 -0.55 -1.58 9.40
CA PHE A 37 -0.40 -2.84 8.68
C PHE A 37 -0.96 -2.73 7.27
N LEU A 38 -0.12 -3.03 6.27
CA LEU A 38 -0.50 -3.12 4.88
C LEU A 38 -0.20 -4.53 4.36
N LEU A 39 -1.23 -5.26 3.95
CA LEU A 39 -1.11 -6.52 3.24
C LEU A 39 -1.49 -6.32 1.78
N VAL A 40 -0.62 -6.76 0.88
CA VAL A 40 -0.93 -6.91 -0.54
C VAL A 40 -0.81 -8.38 -0.90
N ASP A 41 -1.91 -9.00 -1.31
CA ASP A 41 -1.99 -10.42 -1.63
C ASP A 41 -2.59 -10.68 -3.03
N SER A 42 -1.86 -11.46 -3.83
CA SER A 42 -2.32 -11.97 -5.14
C SER A 42 -2.75 -10.84 -6.09
N SER A 43 -1.99 -9.76 -6.08
CA SER A 43 -2.14 -8.67 -7.03
C SER A 43 -1.10 -8.77 -8.14
N HIS A 44 -1.48 -8.37 -9.35
CA HIS A 44 -0.55 -8.09 -10.46
C HIS A 44 0.21 -6.78 -10.23
N LEU A 45 0.72 -6.57 -9.02
CA LEU A 45 1.50 -5.38 -8.68
C LEU A 45 2.88 -5.53 -9.28
N GLU A 46 3.28 -4.58 -10.10
CA GLU A 46 4.63 -4.48 -10.66
C GLU A 46 5.42 -3.37 -9.97
N HIS A 47 4.77 -2.24 -9.66
CA HIS A 47 5.39 -1.09 -9.01
C HIS A 47 4.53 -0.55 -7.87
N LEU A 48 5.14 -0.40 -6.69
CA LEU A 48 4.55 0.33 -5.58
C LEU A 48 5.12 1.76 -5.58
N ILE A 49 4.31 2.75 -5.95
CA ILE A 49 4.71 4.15 -6.01
C ILE A 49 4.20 4.81 -4.72
N THR A 50 5.08 4.90 -3.73
CA THR A 50 4.79 5.59 -2.47
C THR A 50 6.01 6.37 -2.02
N GLU A 51 5.76 7.50 -1.37
CA GLU A 51 6.76 8.18 -0.56
C GLU A 51 6.64 7.70 0.89
N GLY A 52 7.72 7.76 1.67
CA GLY A 52 7.68 7.40 3.10
C GLY A 52 6.73 8.27 3.91
N SER A 53 6.61 9.53 3.52
CA SER A 53 5.67 10.50 4.06
C SER A 53 4.21 10.06 3.96
N HIS A 54 3.86 9.16 3.03
CA HIS A 54 2.49 8.70 2.79
C HIS A 54 2.04 7.63 3.79
N PHE A 55 2.96 6.99 4.52
CA PHE A 55 2.62 6.02 5.56
C PHE A 55 3.39 6.27 6.86
N PRO A 56 3.17 7.41 7.54
CA PRO A 56 3.98 7.86 8.67
C PRO A 56 3.91 6.97 9.92
N ARG A 57 3.07 5.93 9.90
CA ARG A 57 2.81 5.02 11.02
C ARG A 57 2.89 3.55 10.61
N LEU A 58 3.40 3.24 9.41
CA LEU A 58 3.47 1.86 8.96
C LEU A 58 4.48 1.10 9.80
N GLU A 59 4.03 0.04 10.44
CA GLU A 59 4.87 -0.85 11.24
C GLU A 59 5.19 -2.13 10.46
N SER A 60 4.34 -2.52 9.50
CA SER A 60 4.47 -3.78 8.78
C SER A 60 3.88 -3.72 7.38
N LEU A 61 4.72 -4.06 6.41
CA LEU A 61 4.35 -4.31 5.03
C LEU A 61 4.46 -5.81 4.75
N CYS A 62 3.35 -6.42 4.35
CA CYS A 62 3.29 -7.83 3.97
C CYS A 62 2.92 -7.95 2.50
N LEU A 63 3.78 -8.62 1.73
CA LEU A 63 3.58 -8.87 0.31
C LEU A 63 3.47 -10.38 0.13
N PHE A 64 2.30 -10.84 -0.32
CA PHE A 64 2.01 -12.26 -0.48
C PHE A 64 1.62 -12.55 -1.93
N ARG A 65 2.30 -13.51 -2.56
CA ARG A 65 2.04 -13.87 -3.97
C ARG A 65 2.14 -12.69 -4.96
N CYS A 66 2.94 -11.67 -4.65
CA CYS A 66 3.27 -10.56 -5.56
C CYS A 66 4.45 -10.94 -6.47
N GLY A 67 4.27 -11.98 -7.29
CA GLY A 67 5.35 -12.52 -8.13
C GLY A 67 5.83 -11.60 -9.26
N THR A 68 5.07 -10.54 -9.55
CA THR A 68 5.38 -9.52 -10.57
C THR A 68 6.04 -8.28 -9.99
N LEU A 69 6.15 -8.16 -8.66
CA LEU A 69 6.67 -6.96 -8.01
C LEU A 69 8.16 -6.82 -8.27
N SER A 70 8.53 -5.76 -8.99
CA SER A 70 9.90 -5.48 -9.36
C SER A 70 10.61 -4.58 -8.35
N GLU A 71 9.90 -3.58 -7.82
CA GLU A 71 10.46 -2.54 -6.96
C GLU A 71 9.55 -2.18 -5.80
N ILE A 72 10.18 -1.91 -4.65
CA ILE A 72 9.55 -1.34 -3.45
C ILE A 72 10.34 -0.06 -3.12
N PRO A 73 9.67 1.05 -2.78
CA PRO A 73 10.35 2.27 -2.37
C PRO A 73 11.19 2.01 -1.12
N ALA A 74 12.45 2.44 -1.14
CA ALA A 74 13.37 2.24 -0.02
C ALA A 74 12.93 2.98 1.26
N ASP A 75 12.10 4.01 1.11
CA ASP A 75 11.66 4.89 2.19
C ASP A 75 10.26 4.52 2.72
N ILE A 76 9.75 3.31 2.46
CA ILE A 76 8.40 2.93 2.90
C ILE A 76 8.35 2.67 4.42
N GLY A 77 7.68 3.57 5.16
CA GLY A 77 7.45 3.48 6.61
C GLY A 77 8.11 4.59 7.40
#